data_AF-A0A511DWR5-F1
#
_entry.id   AF-A0A511DWR5-F1
#
_cell.length_a   1.000
_cell.length_b   1.000
_cell.length_c   1.000
_cell.angle_alpha   90.00
_cell.angle_beta   90.00
_cell.angle_gamma   90.00
#
_symmetry.space_group_name_H-M   'P 1'
#
loop_
_entity.id
_entity.type
_entity.pdbx_description
1 polymer ?
#
loop_
_entity_poly.entity_id
_entity_poly.type
_entity_poly.pdbx_seq_one_letter_code
_entity_poly.pdbx_strand_id
1 'polypeptide(L)'
;MGKTIRQLSEELRLSKQAINQRINSINGFRSEHTYKVKNHLEIDNQGVKLLANFDKKKRQERQQNQQDKNDKDKNIDNILLKQLDVKDQQISNLQQALDQQQKLQIATVAENHRLKEHVQKLSGLLEPPSATQQQQPNDKDDTLSNSDNTSHRKDKNDKQNGNKVDEYRNRKKKVSKSKTNNGWWHFWN
;
A
#
# COMPACT_ATOMS: atom_id res chain seq x y z
N MET A 1 -19.95 4.04 -64.56
CA MET A 1 -19.85 5.52 -64.65
C MET A 1 -19.37 6.01 -63.29
N GLY A 2 -18.20 6.64 -63.22
CA GLY A 2 -17.73 7.25 -61.99
C GLY A 2 -18.29 8.66 -61.81
N LYS A 3 -18.12 9.20 -60.60
CA LYS A 3 -18.56 10.55 -60.25
C LYS A 3 -17.38 11.39 -59.80
N THR A 4 -17.35 12.64 -60.25
CA THR A 4 -16.35 13.61 -59.78
C THR A 4 -16.70 14.11 -58.38
N ILE A 5 -15.70 14.61 -57.64
CA ILE A 5 -15.91 15.25 -56.33
C ILE A 5 -16.93 16.40 -56.42
N ARG A 6 -17.02 17.09 -57.57
CA ARG A 6 -18.01 18.14 -57.80
C ARG A 6 -19.44 17.58 -57.83
N GLN A 7 -19.67 16.52 -58.60
CA GLN A 7 -20.99 15.88 -58.67
C GLN A 7 -21.40 15.27 -57.32
N LEU A 8 -20.43 14.70 -56.60
CA LEU A 8 -20.68 14.17 -55.26
C LEU A 8 -20.99 15.25 -54.23
N SER A 9 -20.43 16.44 -54.41
CA SER A 9 -20.73 17.61 -53.58
C SER A 9 -22.20 18.01 -53.70
N GLU A 10 -22.72 17.98 -54.92
CA GLU A 10 -24.12 18.29 -55.23
C GLU A 10 -25.05 17.18 -54.74
N GLU A 11 -24.72 15.92 -54.98
CA GLU A 11 -25.54 14.75 -54.60
C GLU A 11 -25.61 14.52 -53.09
N LEU A 12 -24.46 14.57 -52.39
CA LEU A 12 -24.41 14.35 -50.95
C LEU A 12 -24.70 15.63 -50.16
N ARG A 13 -24.88 16.77 -50.83
CA ARG A 13 -25.06 18.11 -50.23
C ARG A 13 -23.92 18.46 -49.25
N LEU A 14 -22.71 18.06 -49.60
CA LEU A 14 -21.49 18.28 -48.82
C LEU A 14 -20.55 19.18 -49.59
N SER A 15 -19.72 19.98 -48.93
CA SER A 15 -18.69 20.75 -49.63
C SER A 15 -17.64 19.81 -50.25
N LYS A 16 -17.00 20.24 -51.35
CA LYS A 16 -15.88 19.50 -51.96
C LYS A 16 -14.77 19.20 -50.94
N GLN A 17 -14.53 20.12 -50.00
CA GLN A 17 -13.57 19.95 -48.92
C GLN A 17 -14.01 18.86 -47.94
N ALA A 18 -15.29 18.84 -47.54
CA ALA A 18 -15.82 17.79 -46.67
C ALA A 18 -15.71 16.40 -47.31
N ILE A 19 -15.94 16.29 -48.62
CA ILE A 19 -15.73 15.04 -49.37
C ILE A 19 -14.26 14.63 -49.34
N ASN A 20 -13.34 15.55 -49.62
CA ASN A 20 -11.90 15.27 -49.54
C ASN A 20 -11.46 14.83 -48.13
N GLN A 21 -12.02 15.43 -47.08
CA GLN A 21 -11.76 14.99 -45.70
C GLN A 21 -12.23 13.56 -45.45
N ARG A 22 -13.43 13.19 -45.92
CA ARG A 22 -13.94 11.82 -45.83
C ARG A 22 -13.05 10.83 -46.58
N ILE A 23 -12.63 11.18 -47.80
CA ILE A 23 -11.71 10.37 -48.63
C ILE A 23 -10.41 10.11 -47.88
N ASN A 24 -9.82 11.14 -47.25
CA ASN A 24 -8.56 10.99 -46.53
C ASN A 24 -8.73 10.29 -45.17
N SER A 25 -9.94 10.27 -44.61
CA SER A 25 -10.25 9.58 -43.35
C SER A 25 -10.47 8.08 -43.52
N ILE A 26 -10.85 7.64 -44.73
CA ILE A 26 -11.00 6.22 -45.06
C ILE A 26 -9.65 5.70 -45.54
N ASN A 27 -9.07 4.76 -44.81
CA ASN A 27 -7.79 4.16 -45.18
C ASN A 27 -7.86 3.51 -46.56
N GLY A 28 -6.84 3.73 -47.41
CA GLY A 28 -6.76 3.12 -48.74
C GLY A 28 -7.74 3.66 -49.81
N PHE A 29 -8.67 4.56 -49.46
CA PHE A 29 -9.76 4.97 -50.36
C PHE A 29 -9.30 5.47 -51.73
N ARG A 30 -8.22 6.26 -51.77
CA ARG A 30 -7.67 6.80 -53.03
C ARG A 30 -7.07 5.72 -53.93
N SER A 31 -6.56 4.64 -53.34
CA SER A 31 -5.99 3.53 -54.10
C SER A 31 -7.06 2.62 -54.67
N GLU A 32 -8.16 2.42 -53.94
CA GLU A 32 -9.18 1.42 -54.28
C GLU A 32 -10.32 2.02 -55.11
N HIS A 33 -10.69 3.27 -54.86
CA HIS A 33 -11.94 3.84 -55.37
C HIS A 33 -11.77 5.13 -56.16
N THR A 34 -10.54 5.65 -56.32
CA THR A 34 -10.27 6.85 -57.12
C THR A 34 -9.44 6.49 -58.34
N TYR A 35 -9.88 6.92 -59.53
CA TYR A 35 -9.12 6.72 -60.76
C TYR A 35 -9.09 7.98 -61.64
N LYS A 36 -8.03 8.12 -62.44
CA LYS A 36 -7.85 9.26 -63.34
C LYS A 36 -8.52 9.00 -64.68
N VAL A 37 -9.39 9.91 -65.10
CA VAL A 37 -10.03 9.92 -66.40
C VAL A 37 -9.63 11.19 -67.12
N LYS A 38 -8.82 11.07 -68.17
CA LYS A 38 -8.25 12.21 -68.92
C LYS A 38 -7.60 13.24 -67.97
N ASN A 39 -8.28 14.34 -67.69
CA ASN A 39 -7.79 15.48 -66.90
C ASN A 39 -8.41 15.59 -65.51
N HIS A 40 -9.29 14.67 -65.11
CA HIS A 40 -9.97 14.72 -63.81
C HIS A 40 -9.96 13.37 -63.08
N LEU A 41 -10.27 13.40 -61.78
CA LEU A 41 -10.41 12.21 -60.95
C LEU A 41 -11.89 11.86 -60.79
N GLU A 42 -12.20 10.58 -60.97
CA GLU A 42 -13.51 10.01 -60.73
C GLU A 42 -13.46 9.00 -59.58
N ILE A 43 -14.56 8.92 -58.85
CA ILE A 43 -14.79 7.95 -57.80
C ILE A 43 -15.76 6.90 -58.33
N ASP A 44 -15.44 5.64 -58.12
CA ASP A 44 -16.31 4.52 -58.51
C ASP A 44 -17.59 4.48 -57.66
N ASN A 45 -18.57 3.67 -58.09
CA ASN A 45 -19.85 3.58 -57.39
C ASN A 45 -19.73 3.00 -55.96
N GLN A 46 -18.69 2.21 -55.69
CA GLN A 46 -18.45 1.63 -54.36
C GLN A 46 -17.94 2.68 -53.38
N GLY A 47 -16.96 3.48 -53.79
CA GLY A 47 -16.43 4.62 -53.05
C GLY A 47 -17.52 5.65 -52.75
N VAL A 48 -18.42 5.90 -53.70
CA VAL A 48 -19.57 6.80 -53.46
C VAL A 48 -20.48 6.28 -52.34
N LYS A 49 -20.78 4.97 -52.31
CA LYS A 49 -21.56 4.36 -51.22
C LYS A 49 -20.86 4.45 -49.87
N LEU A 50 -19.53 4.29 -49.84
CA LEU A 50 -18.73 4.44 -48.63
C LEU A 50 -18.75 5.88 -48.10
N LEU A 51 -18.60 6.87 -48.99
CA LEU A 51 -18.66 8.29 -48.62
C LEU A 51 -20.03 8.72 -48.11
N ALA A 52 -21.10 8.18 -48.68
CA ALA A 52 -22.48 8.42 -48.24
C ALA A 52 -22.73 7.83 -46.84
N ASN A 53 -22.19 6.64 -46.54
CA ASN A 53 -22.38 5.96 -45.25
C ASN A 53 -21.31 6.31 -44.20
N PHE A 54 -20.37 7.21 -44.50
CA PHE A 54 -19.26 7.58 -43.62
C PHE A 54 -19.71 7.96 -42.20
N ASP A 55 -20.77 8.76 -42.07
CA ASP A 55 -21.26 9.21 -40.77
C ASP A 55 -21.92 8.08 -39.96
N LYS A 56 -22.56 7.11 -40.63
CA LYS A 56 -23.17 5.94 -39.97
C LYS A 56 -22.10 5.03 -39.38
N LYS A 57 -21.04 4.75 -40.15
CA LYS A 57 -19.89 3.95 -39.71
C LYS A 57 -19.18 4.61 -38.51
N LYS A 58 -18.92 5.92 -38.58
CA LYS A 58 -18.30 6.68 -37.49
C LYS A 58 -19.16 6.70 -36.21
N ARG A 59 -20.49 6.67 -36.33
CA ARG A 59 -21.40 6.56 -35.17
C ARG A 59 -21.37 5.15 -34.56
N GLN A 60 -21.36 4.10 -35.38
CA GLN A 60 -21.27 2.72 -34.92
C GLN A 60 -19.94 2.42 -34.20
N GLU A 61 -18.81 2.86 -34.78
CA GLU A 61 -17.48 2.71 -34.15
C GLU A 61 -17.39 3.43 -32.80
N ARG A 62 -18.06 4.57 -32.63
CA ARG A 62 -18.13 5.28 -31.35
C ARG A 62 -18.97 4.54 -30.30
N GLN A 63 -20.05 3.88 -30.72
CA GLN A 63 -20.92 3.12 -29.82
C GLN A 63 -20.23 1.82 -29.35
N GLN A 64 -19.57 1.10 -30.26
CA GLN A 64 -18.88 -0.14 -29.94
C GLN A 64 -17.70 0.08 -28.97
N ASN A 65 -16.91 1.14 -29.19
CA ASN A 65 -15.82 1.52 -28.27
C ASN A 65 -16.29 2.01 -26.89
N GLN A 66 -17.55 2.43 -26.73
CA GLN A 66 -18.11 2.80 -25.42
C GLN A 66 -18.63 1.58 -24.66
N GLN A 67 -19.16 0.58 -25.37
CA GLN A 67 -19.62 -0.66 -24.78
C GLN A 67 -18.46 -1.52 -24.26
N ASP A 68 -17.39 -1.64 -25.07
CA ASP A 68 -16.18 -2.39 -24.68
C ASP A 68 -15.43 -1.80 -23.47
N LYS A 69 -15.58 -0.49 -23.22
CA LYS A 69 -15.02 0.17 -22.03
C LYS A 69 -15.86 -0.13 -20.79
N ASN A 70 -17.18 0.04 -20.89
CA ASN A 70 -18.09 -0.22 -19.77
C ASN A 70 -18.08 -1.68 -19.28
N ASP A 71 -17.89 -2.65 -20.17
CA ASP A 71 -17.88 -4.07 -19.77
C ASP A 71 -16.56 -4.48 -19.10
N LYS A 72 -15.43 -3.83 -19.43
CA LYS A 72 -14.14 -4.05 -18.75
C LYS A 72 -14.12 -3.40 -17.37
N ASP A 73 -14.63 -2.19 -17.25
CA ASP A 73 -14.64 -1.44 -15.98
C ASP A 73 -15.52 -2.14 -14.93
N LYS A 74 -16.70 -2.64 -15.31
CA LYS A 74 -17.57 -3.44 -14.43
C LYS A 74 -16.94 -4.75 -13.94
N ASN A 75 -16.08 -5.36 -14.73
CA ASN A 75 -15.39 -6.60 -14.34
C ASN A 75 -14.32 -6.30 -13.28
N ILE A 76 -13.55 -5.24 -13.50
CA ILE A 76 -12.51 -4.78 -12.55
C ILE A 76 -13.13 -4.42 -11.20
N ASP A 77 -14.23 -3.66 -11.18
CA ASP A 77 -14.91 -3.29 -9.94
C ASP A 77 -15.41 -4.50 -9.14
N ASN A 78 -15.99 -5.50 -9.82
CA ASN A 78 -16.45 -6.72 -9.17
C ASN A 78 -15.30 -7.57 -8.60
N ILE A 79 -14.16 -7.62 -9.29
CA ILE A 79 -12.98 -8.34 -8.80
C ILE A 79 -12.41 -7.63 -7.56
N LEU A 80 -12.29 -6.30 -7.61
CA LEU A 80 -11.79 -5.49 -6.49
C LEU A 80 -12.69 -5.62 -5.27
N LEU A 81 -14.01 -5.61 -5.46
CA LEU A 81 -14.98 -5.78 -4.38
C LEU A 81 -14.84 -7.15 -3.70
N LYS A 82 -14.74 -8.23 -4.47
CA LYS A 82 -14.50 -9.58 -3.92
C LYS A 82 -13.19 -9.67 -3.15
N GLN A 83 -12.13 -9.03 -3.63
CA GLN A 83 -10.85 -8.99 -2.92
C GLN A 83 -10.94 -8.22 -1.61
N LEU A 84 -11.77 -7.16 -1.56
CA LEU A 84 -12.02 -6.41 -0.33
C LEU A 84 -12.72 -7.29 0.71
N ASP A 85 -13.79 -7.99 0.32
CA ASP A 85 -14.54 -8.89 1.21
C ASP A 85 -13.64 -9.97 1.82
N VAL A 86 -12.77 -10.59 0.99
CA VAL A 86 -11.81 -11.59 1.47
C VAL A 86 -10.82 -10.99 2.47
N LYS A 87 -10.32 -9.77 2.22
CA LYS A 87 -9.42 -9.09 3.15
C LYS A 87 -10.12 -8.72 4.45
N ASP A 88 -11.36 -8.25 4.40
CA ASP A 88 -12.15 -7.92 5.58
C ASP A 88 -12.42 -9.16 6.45
N GLN A 89 -12.71 -10.31 5.82
CA GLN A 89 -12.81 -11.59 6.53
C GLN A 89 -11.48 -12.00 7.19
N GLN A 90 -10.35 -11.84 6.49
CA GLN A 90 -9.04 -12.11 7.07
C GLN A 90 -8.74 -11.22 8.28
N ILE A 91 -9.06 -9.92 8.19
CA ILE A 91 -8.91 -8.97 9.29
C ILE A 91 -9.79 -9.37 10.48
N SER A 92 -11.04 -9.75 10.23
CA SER A 92 -11.96 -10.22 11.29
C SER A 92 -11.42 -11.45 12.02
N ASN A 93 -10.91 -12.44 11.27
CA ASN A 93 -10.33 -13.65 11.86
C ASN A 93 -9.07 -13.34 12.68
N LEU A 94 -8.20 -12.47 12.19
CA LEU A 94 -7.00 -12.04 12.92
C LEU A 94 -7.34 -11.27 14.20
N GLN A 95 -8.34 -10.39 14.14
CA GLN A 95 -8.83 -9.66 15.31
C GLN A 95 -9.38 -10.63 16.36
N GLN A 96 -10.19 -11.61 15.95
CA GLN A 96 -10.74 -12.61 16.85
C GLN A 96 -9.65 -13.46 17.52
N ALA A 97 -8.63 -13.89 16.76
CA ALA A 97 -7.51 -14.66 17.29
C ALA A 97 -6.69 -13.83 18.30
N LEU A 98 -6.45 -12.55 18.00
CA LEU A 98 -5.77 -11.63 18.90
C LEU A 98 -6.54 -11.44 20.21
N ASP A 99 -7.85 -11.20 20.12
CA ASP A 99 -8.72 -11.04 21.29
C ASP A 99 -8.73 -12.31 22.17
N GLN A 100 -8.72 -13.50 21.54
CA GLN A 100 -8.60 -14.77 22.25
C GLN A 100 -7.25 -14.89 22.96
N GLN A 101 -6.16 -14.54 22.29
CA GLN A 101 -4.83 -14.56 22.90
C GLN A 101 -4.72 -13.61 24.10
N GLN A 102 -5.27 -12.39 23.99
CA GLN A 102 -5.29 -11.43 25.09
C GLN A 102 -6.09 -11.96 26.28
N LYS A 103 -7.28 -12.54 26.06
CA LYS A 103 -8.09 -13.16 27.12
C LYS A 103 -7.33 -14.27 27.85
N LEU A 104 -6.66 -15.15 27.10
CA LEU A 104 -5.86 -16.24 27.67
C LEU A 104 -4.68 -15.70 28.50
N GLN A 105 -4.00 -14.66 28.03
CA GLN A 105 -2.89 -14.05 28.77
C GLN A 105 -3.37 -13.43 30.09
N ILE A 106 -4.50 -12.71 30.06
CA ILE A 106 -5.11 -12.13 31.28
C ILE A 106 -5.48 -13.24 32.27
N ALA A 107 -6.16 -14.29 31.81
CA ALA A 107 -6.55 -15.42 32.64
C ALA A 107 -5.33 -16.12 33.27
N THR A 108 -4.28 -16.34 32.47
CA THR A 108 -3.02 -16.97 32.92
C THR A 108 -2.33 -16.12 33.98
N VAL A 109 -2.26 -14.80 33.80
CA VAL A 109 -1.64 -13.90 34.80
C VAL A 109 -2.46 -13.89 36.10
N ALA A 110 -3.79 -13.86 36.00
CA ALA A 110 -4.67 -13.89 37.16
C ALA A 110 -4.55 -15.22 37.94
N GLU A 111 -4.51 -16.36 37.26
CA GLU A 111 -4.32 -17.67 37.89
C GLU A 111 -2.95 -17.77 38.55
N ASN A 112 -1.89 -17.32 37.88
CA ASN A 112 -0.54 -17.28 38.48
C ASN A 112 -0.49 -16.41 39.73
N HIS A 113 -1.22 -15.30 39.78
CA HIS A 113 -1.33 -14.48 40.99
C HIS A 113 -1.97 -15.27 42.13
N ARG A 114 -3.11 -15.94 41.88
CA ARG A 114 -3.79 -16.79 42.88
C ARG A 114 -2.90 -17.94 43.36
N LEU A 115 -2.19 -18.60 42.45
CA LEU A 115 -1.25 -19.66 42.80
C LEU A 115 -0.10 -19.13 43.67
N LYS A 116 0.47 -17.96 43.36
CA LYS A 116 1.51 -17.33 44.18
C LYS A 116 1.00 -17.00 45.59
N GLU A 117 -0.21 -16.45 45.72
CA GLU A 117 -0.82 -16.21 47.03
C GLU A 117 -1.01 -17.51 47.82
N HIS A 118 -1.47 -18.58 47.17
CA HIS A 118 -1.67 -19.88 47.80
C HIS A 118 -0.33 -20.47 48.29
N VAL A 119 0.70 -20.41 47.46
CA VAL A 119 2.05 -20.84 47.82
C VAL A 119 2.57 -20.03 49.01
N GLN A 120 2.42 -18.70 49.00
CA GLN A 120 2.85 -17.85 50.11
C GLN A 120 2.13 -18.19 51.42
N LYS A 121 0.81 -18.41 51.38
CA LYS A 121 0.02 -18.83 52.55
C LYS A 121 0.51 -20.16 53.10
N LEU A 122 0.77 -21.15 52.24
CA LEU A 122 1.32 -22.44 52.66
C LEU A 122 2.72 -22.31 53.25
N SER A 123 3.61 -21.54 52.61
CA SER A 123 4.96 -21.30 53.12
C SER A 123 4.95 -20.63 54.50
N GLY A 124 4.04 -19.68 54.74
CA GLY A 124 3.90 -19.05 56.07
C GLY A 124 3.34 -19.99 57.15
N LEU A 125 2.62 -21.05 56.77
CA LEU A 125 2.18 -22.10 57.71
C LEU A 125 3.28 -23.15 57.98
N LEU A 126 4.21 -23.32 57.04
CA LEU A 126 5.35 -24.22 57.13
C LEU A 126 6.58 -23.58 57.79
N GLU A 127 6.59 -22.26 57.99
CA GLU A 127 7.59 -21.62 58.85
C GLU A 127 7.41 -22.15 60.28
N PRO A 128 8.43 -22.84 60.85
CA PRO A 128 8.37 -23.26 62.24
C PRO A 128 8.24 -22.02 63.12
N PRO A 129 7.56 -22.11 64.28
CA PRO A 129 7.52 -21.01 65.24
C PRO A 129 8.95 -20.65 65.57
N SER A 130 9.39 -19.48 65.11
CA SER A 130 10.76 -19.01 65.27
C SER A 130 11.03 -18.88 66.77
N ALA A 131 11.77 -19.86 67.29
CA ALA A 131 12.36 -19.76 68.61
C ALA A 131 13.22 -18.50 68.63
N THR A 132 12.87 -17.60 69.54
CA THR A 132 13.53 -16.35 69.87
C THR A 132 15.04 -16.56 69.98
N GLN A 133 15.82 -16.09 69.01
CA GLN A 133 17.23 -15.78 69.25
C GLN A 133 17.39 -14.26 69.24
N GLN A 134 17.35 -13.72 70.45
CA GLN A 134 17.88 -12.42 70.76
C GLN A 134 19.38 -12.41 70.41
N GLN A 135 19.81 -11.47 69.59
CA GLN A 135 21.20 -11.02 69.59
C GLN A 135 21.20 -9.53 69.87
N GLN A 136 21.65 -9.19 71.07
CA GLN A 136 21.95 -7.84 71.52
C GLN A 136 23.18 -7.27 70.77
N PRO A 137 23.27 -5.93 70.64
CA PRO A 137 24.41 -5.26 70.04
C PRO A 137 25.56 -5.20 71.05
N ASN A 138 26.79 -5.48 70.61
CA ASN A 138 27.98 -5.13 71.38
C ASN A 138 28.69 -3.95 70.69
N ASP A 139 28.51 -2.77 71.29
CA ASP A 139 29.42 -1.63 71.19
C ASP A 139 30.81 -2.02 71.71
N LYS A 140 31.87 -1.68 70.96
CA LYS A 140 33.11 -1.07 71.48
C LYS A 140 33.80 -0.28 70.37
N ASP A 141 33.78 1.04 70.53
CA ASP A 141 34.65 2.00 69.87
C ASP A 141 36.13 1.75 70.26
N ASP A 142 37.06 2.03 69.34
CA ASP A 142 38.23 2.89 69.63
C ASP A 142 39.08 3.21 68.38
N THR A 143 38.91 4.44 67.88
CA THR A 143 39.96 5.48 67.82
C THR A 143 41.13 5.41 66.81
N LEU A 144 40.92 6.13 65.68
CA LEU A 144 41.76 7.17 65.03
C LEU A 144 43.18 6.89 64.44
N SER A 145 43.36 7.22 63.14
CA SER A 145 44.16 8.37 62.61
C SER A 145 44.58 8.11 61.15
N ASN A 146 43.94 8.70 60.13
CA ASN A 146 44.12 10.04 59.54
C ASN A 146 45.44 10.23 58.75
N SER A 147 45.35 10.47 57.44
CA SER A 147 46.20 11.41 56.70
C SER A 147 45.54 11.85 55.38
N ASP A 148 45.02 13.08 55.44
CA ASP A 148 45.26 14.18 54.48
C ASP A 148 44.47 14.27 53.17
N ASN A 149 43.28 14.85 53.34
CA ASN A 149 42.62 15.89 52.56
C ASN A 149 43.41 16.58 51.42
N THR A 150 42.71 16.87 50.32
CA THR A 150 42.69 18.24 49.78
C THR A 150 41.32 18.58 49.18
N SER A 151 40.76 19.64 49.77
CA SER A 151 39.58 20.46 49.49
C SER A 151 39.58 21.09 48.09
N HIS A 152 38.55 21.69 47.49
CA HIS A 152 37.36 22.37 48.01
C HIS A 152 36.50 22.83 46.82
N ARG A 153 35.16 22.80 46.98
CA ARG A 153 34.14 23.80 46.53
C ARG A 153 33.99 24.12 45.02
N LYS A 154 32.82 24.39 44.45
CA LYS A 154 31.47 24.71 44.95
C LYS A 154 30.48 24.69 43.77
N ASP A 155 29.22 24.36 44.06
CA ASP A 155 27.97 24.92 43.53
C ASP A 155 27.87 25.36 42.05
N LYS A 156 26.92 24.74 41.32
CA LYS A 156 25.59 25.32 41.03
C LYS A 156 24.82 24.46 40.02
N ASN A 157 23.58 24.13 40.38
CA ASN A 157 22.53 23.74 39.43
C ASN A 157 22.23 24.92 38.51
N ASP A 158 22.03 24.66 37.22
CA ASP A 158 21.01 25.37 36.45
C ASP A 158 20.49 24.51 35.29
N LYS A 159 19.18 24.28 35.28
CA LYS A 159 18.44 23.72 34.14
C LYS A 159 18.23 24.84 33.13
N GLN A 160 18.65 24.70 31.86
CA GLN A 160 17.93 25.33 30.74
C GLN A 160 17.93 24.47 29.47
N ASN A 161 16.71 24.29 28.98
CA ASN A 161 16.27 23.74 27.71
C ASN A 161 16.49 24.79 26.59
N GLY A 162 16.80 24.37 25.35
CA GLY A 162 16.72 25.26 24.17
C GLY A 162 17.60 24.90 22.98
N ASN A 163 17.02 24.20 22.00
CA ASN A 163 17.36 24.11 20.58
C ASN A 163 18.65 24.78 20.06
N LYS A 164 19.52 23.97 19.42
CA LYS A 164 20.06 24.35 18.10
C LYS A 164 20.31 23.11 17.23
N VAL A 165 19.66 23.17 16.08
CA VAL A 165 19.77 22.32 14.90
C VAL A 165 21.16 22.50 14.27
N ASP A 166 21.53 21.55 13.40
CA ASP A 166 22.79 21.41 12.64
C ASP A 166 23.86 20.65 13.42
N GLU A 167 24.16 19.38 13.11
CA GLU A 167 24.92 19.04 11.91
C GLU A 167 24.75 17.55 11.55
N TYR A 168 23.89 17.25 10.57
CA TYR A 168 23.86 15.96 9.89
C TYR A 168 24.97 15.93 8.83
N ARG A 169 26.16 15.41 9.17
CA ARG A 169 27.06 14.85 8.16
C ARG A 169 28.04 13.87 8.78
N ASN A 170 28.08 12.67 8.21
CA ASN A 170 29.10 11.63 8.42
C ASN A 170 28.89 10.65 9.58
N ARG A 171 27.86 9.78 9.47
CA ARG A 171 28.04 8.37 9.86
C ARG A 171 27.81 7.48 8.65
N LYS A 172 28.92 7.23 7.94
CA LYS A 172 29.01 6.25 6.86
C LYS A 172 28.62 4.86 7.38
N LYS A 173 27.77 4.20 6.58
CA LYS A 173 27.37 2.79 6.59
C LYS A 173 28.32 1.83 7.32
N LYS A 174 27.84 1.20 8.39
CA LYS A 174 28.25 -0.17 8.75
C LYS A 174 27.02 -1.06 8.59
N VAL A 175 26.96 -1.77 7.46
CA VAL A 175 25.98 -2.84 7.22
C VAL A 175 26.39 -4.00 8.11
N SER A 176 25.65 -4.26 9.18
CA SER A 176 25.74 -5.54 9.89
C SER A 176 25.14 -6.61 8.99
N LYS A 177 25.95 -7.59 8.58
CA LYS A 177 25.45 -8.79 7.89
C LYS A 177 24.66 -9.61 8.92
N SER A 178 23.33 -9.64 8.81
CA SER A 178 22.51 -10.59 9.56
C SER A 178 22.67 -11.98 8.93
N LYS A 179 22.99 -12.96 9.77
CA LYS A 179 23.08 -14.38 9.41
C LYS A 179 21.63 -14.90 9.28
N THR A 180 21.18 -15.26 8.08
CA THR A 180 19.86 -15.84 7.87
C THR A 180 19.81 -17.24 8.48
N ASN A 181 19.04 -17.40 9.55
CA ASN A 181 18.83 -18.68 10.20
C ASN A 181 17.71 -19.43 9.45
N ASN A 182 18.07 -20.43 8.64
CA ASN A 182 17.16 -21.19 7.78
C ASN A 182 16.29 -22.23 8.54
N GLY A 183 16.08 -22.07 9.84
CA GLY A 183 15.44 -23.08 10.69
C GLY A 183 13.90 -23.10 10.68
N TRP A 184 13.23 -22.20 9.96
CA TRP A 184 11.78 -21.99 10.17
C TRP A 184 10.86 -22.80 9.23
N TRP A 185 11.39 -23.49 8.22
CA TRP A 185 10.58 -24.15 7.17
C TRP A 185 10.15 -25.59 7.48
N HIS A 186 10.52 -26.17 8.63
CA HIS A 186 10.29 -27.60 8.89
C HIS A 186 9.01 -27.94 9.66
N PHE A 187 8.07 -27.01 9.85
CA PHE A 187 6.88 -27.25 10.67
C PHE A 187 5.64 -27.74 9.91
N TRP A 188 5.68 -27.87 8.57
CA TRP A 188 4.49 -28.12 7.75
C TRP A 188 4.68 -29.25 6.71
N ASN A 189 5.27 -30.38 7.11
CA ASN A 189 5.20 -31.63 6.34
C ASN A 189 4.67 -32.77 7.20
#